data_AF-A0A4Q6EAI2-F1
#
_entry.id   AF-A0A4Q6EAI2-F1
#
_cell.length_a   1.000
_cell.length_b   1.000
_cell.length_c   1.000
_cell.angle_alpha   90.00
_cell.angle_beta   90.00
_cell.angle_gamma   90.00
#
_symmetry.space_group_name_H-M   'P 1'
#
loop_
_entity.id
_entity.type
_entity.pdbx_description
1 polymer ?
#
loop_
_entity_poly.entity_id
_entity_poly.type
_entity_poly.pdbx_seq_one_letter_code
_entity_poly.pdbx_strand_id
1 'polypeptide(L)' 'MTARIIYIVAGLALGVLLLSYGADSVSQPSNTSVFIGVVEILLALITLVIIIRYIIKQLKLNN' A
#
# COMPACT_ATOMS: atom_id res chain seq x y z
N MET A 1 9.15 3.18 18.85
CA MET A 1 8.09 2.16 18.63
C MET A 1 6.84 2.74 17.96
N THR A 2 6.38 3.93 18.37
CA THR A 2 5.15 4.58 17.87
C THR A 2 5.11 4.77 16.34
N ALA A 3 6.21 5.22 15.73
CA ALA A 3 6.29 5.40 14.28
C ALA A 3 6.08 4.10 13.49
N ARG A 4 6.58 2.95 13.99
CA ARG A 4 6.40 1.65 13.33
C ARG A 4 4.92 1.24 13.32
N ILE A 5 4.21 1.44 14.43
CA ILE A 5 2.79 1.10 14.55
C ILE A 5 1.95 1.98 13.62
N ILE A 6 2.28 3.27 13.51
CA ILE A 6 1.59 4.21 12.61
C ILE A 6 1.69 3.76 11.14
N TYR A 7 2.88 3.36 10.67
CA TYR A 7 3.03 2.89 9.29
C TYR A 7 2.28 1.58 9.02
N ILE A 8 2.21 0.68 10.00
CA ILE A 8 1.47 -0.59 9.89
C ILE A 8 -0.04 -0.31 9.82
N VAL A 9 -0.55 0.55 10.70
CA VAL A 9 -1.97 0.93 10.71
C VAL A 9 -2.36 1.69 9.44
N ALA A 10 -1.50 2.59 8.95
CA ALA A 10 -1.73 3.30 7.69
C ALA A 10 -1.72 2.33 6.49
N GLY A 11 -0.79 1.36 6.46
CA GLY A 11 -0.74 0.34 5.42
C GLY A 11 -1.96 -0.58 5.43
N LEU A 12 -2.45 -0.96 6.62
CA LEU A 12 -3.69 -1.74 6.78
C LEU A 12 -4.92 -0.95 6.35
N ALA A 13 -5.05 0.32 6.77
CA ALA A 13 -6.18 1.17 6.38
C ALA A 13 -6.22 1.42 4.87
N LEU A 14 -5.06 1.66 4.25
CA LEU A 14 -4.93 1.71 2.80
C LEU A 14 -5.36 0.37 2.20
N GLY A 15 -4.79 -0.76 2.63
CA GLY A 15 -5.14 -2.09 2.12
C GLY A 15 -6.64 -2.40 2.19
N VAL A 16 -7.35 -1.99 3.24
CA VAL A 16 -8.81 -2.15 3.34
C VAL A 16 -9.54 -1.29 2.32
N LEU A 17 -9.18 -0.01 2.19
CA LEU A 17 -9.76 0.88 1.17
C LEU A 17 -9.53 0.34 -0.25
N LEU A 18 -8.33 -0.20 -0.51
CA LEU A 18 -7.95 -0.82 -1.78
C LEU A 18 -8.83 -2.03 -2.11
N LEU A 19 -9.07 -2.91 -1.14
CA LEU A 19 -9.89 -4.11 -1.33
C LEU A 19 -11.37 -3.76 -1.52
N SER A 20 -11.87 -2.73 -0.81
CA SER A 20 -13.25 -2.26 -0.96
C SER A 20 -13.50 -1.61 -2.33
N TYR A 21 -12.62 -0.73 -2.80
CA TYR A 21 -12.74 -0.12 -4.13
C TYR A 21 -12.52 -1.13 -5.26
N GLY A 22 -11.57 -2.05 -5.08
CA GLY A 22 -11.37 -3.18 -5.99
C GLY A 22 -12.63 -4.03 -6.12
N ALA A 23 -13.34 -4.32 -5.02
CA ALA A 23 -14.57 -5.11 -5.06
C ALA A 23 -15.71 -4.43 -5.83
N ASP A 24 -15.90 -3.12 -5.66
CA ASP A 24 -16.91 -2.35 -6.39
C ASP A 24 -16.57 -2.19 -7.89
N SER A 25 -15.27 -2.17 -8.23
CA SER A 25 -14.84 -2.09 -9.63
C SER A 25 -15.15 -3.35 -10.46
N VAL A 26 -15.30 -4.50 -9.80
CA VAL A 26 -15.61 -5.79 -10.43
C VAL A 26 -17.11 -5.94 -10.71
N SER A 27 -17.97 -5.34 -9.88
CA SER A 27 -19.43 -5.41 -10.05
C SER A 27 -19.96 -4.42 -11.10
N GLN A 28 -19.26 -3.29 -11.33
CA GLN A 28 -19.52 -2.37 -12.46
C GLN A 28 -18.20 -1.81 -13.03
N PRO A 29 -17.62 -2.45 -14.06
CA PRO A 29 -16.37 -1.99 -14.66
C PRO A 29 -16.62 -0.71 -15.46
N SER A 30 -16.18 0.41 -14.89
CA SER A 30 -16.05 1.68 -15.60
C SER A 30 -14.57 1.96 -15.85
N ASN A 31 -14.22 2.71 -16.89
CA ASN A 31 -12.81 3.04 -17.16
C ASN A 31 -12.14 3.75 -15.97
N THR A 32 -12.91 4.48 -15.17
CA THR A 32 -12.47 5.12 -13.93
C THR A 32 -12.14 4.10 -12.84
N SER A 33 -12.93 3.04 -12.69
CA SER A 33 -12.70 2.03 -11.65
C SER A 33 -11.45 1.17 -11.93
N VAL A 34 -11.19 0.85 -13.20
CA VAL A 34 -9.94 0.18 -13.62
C VAL A 34 -8.72 1.08 -13.40
N PHE A 35 -8.82 2.38 -13.73
CA PHE A 35 -7.72 3.34 -13.52
C PHE A 35 -7.37 3.48 -12.03
N ILE A 36 -8.38 3.56 -11.16
CA ILE A 36 -8.18 3.61 -9.70
C ILE A 36 -7.45 2.35 -9.21
N GLY A 37 -7.91 1.15 -9.60
CA GLY A 37 -7.26 -0.09 -9.21
C GLY A 37 -5.79 -0.19 -9.65
N VAL A 38 -5.45 0.31 -10.85
CA VAL A 38 -4.07 0.35 -11.33
C VAL A 38 -3.21 1.35 -10.53
N VAL A 39 -3.73 2.56 -10.26
CA VAL A 39 -3.04 3.57 -9.45
C VAL A 39 -2.79 3.05 -8.04
N GLU A 40 -3.76 2.33 -7.49
CA GLU A 40 -3.71 1.69 -6.18
C GLU A 40 -2.62 0.61 -6.08
N ILE A 41 -2.55 -0.29 -7.07
CA ILE A 41 -1.48 -1.31 -7.15
C ILE A 41 -0.10 -0.64 -7.24
N LEU A 42 0.02 0.43 -8.03
CA LEU A 42 1.27 1.20 -8.13
C LEU A 42 1.66 1.83 -6.78
N LEU A 43 0.70 2.41 -6.06
CA LEU A 43 0.91 2.98 -4.73
C LEU A 43 1.36 1.93 -3.71
N ALA A 44 0.74 0.76 -3.73
CA ALA A 44 1.11 -0.36 -2.87
C ALA A 44 2.55 -0.83 -3.16
N LEU A 45 2.93 -0.97 -4.43
CA LEU A 45 4.29 -1.35 -4.85
C LEU A 45 5.33 -0.32 -4.42
N ILE A 46 5.07 0.97 -4.63
CA ILE A 46 5.97 2.05 -4.21
C ILE A 46 6.17 2.00 -2.68
N THR A 47 5.07 1.87 -1.94
CA THR A 47 5.10 1.79 -0.48
C THR A 47 5.93 0.59 -0.01
N LEU A 48 5.74 -0.59 -0.63
CA LEU A 48 6.49 -1.79 -0.33
C LEU A 48 7.99 -1.60 -0.56
N VAL A 49 8.39 -1.00 -1.68
CA VAL A 49 9.80 -0.71 -2.00
C VAL A 49 10.42 0.23 -0.97
N ILE A 50 9.70 1.26 -0.53
CA ILE A 50 10.16 2.20 0.50
C ILE A 50 10.38 1.48 1.83
N ILE A 51 9.43 0.64 2.25
CA ILE A 51 9.53 -0.14 3.49
C ILE A 51 10.75 -1.07 3.42
N ILE A 52 10.94 -1.80 2.32
CA ILE A 52 12.08 -2.70 2.14
C ILE A 52 13.40 -1.93 2.21
N ARG A 53 13.52 -0.80 1.50
CA ARG A 53 14.72 0.06 1.57
C ARG A 53 15.00 0.54 2.99
N TYR A 54 13.95 0.94 3.71
CA TYR A 54 14.09 1.38 5.10
C TYR A 54 14.58 0.25 6.01
N ILE A 55 14.03 -0.96 5.88
CA ILE A 55 14.46 -2.14 6.66
C ILE A 55 15.92 -2.48 6.35
N ILE A 56 16.31 -2.55 5.08
CA ILE A 56 17.70 -2.85 4.68
C ILE A 56 18.66 -1.80 5.25
N LYS A 57 18.32 -0.51 5.18
CA LYS A 57 19.15 0.56 5.73
C LYS A 57 19.31 0.43 7.24
N GLN A 58 18.24 0.10 7.96
CA GLN A 58 18.30 -0.12 9.39
C GLN A 58 19.14 -1.36 9.77
N LEU A 59 19.05 -2.45 9.00
CA LEU A 59 19.89 -3.64 9.21
C LEU A 59 21.38 -3.34 8.99
N LYS A 60 21.73 -2.52 7.99
CA LYS A 60 23.12 -2.11 7.73
C LYS A 60 23.70 -1.15 8.77
N LEU A 61 22.87 -0.33 9.41
CA LEU A 61 23.32 0.61 10.45
C LEU A 61 23.49 -0.06 11.82
N ASN A 62 22.89 -1.23 11.99
CA ASN A 62 22.84 -1.95 13.27
C ASN A 62 23.77 -3.17 13.32
N ASN A 63 24.58 -3.38 12.27
CA ASN A 63 25.71 -4.32 12.17
C ASN A 63 27.00 -3.52 11.99
#